data_AF-A0A453K4L3-F1
#
_entry.id   AF-A0A453K4L3-F1
#
_cell.length_a   1.000
_cell.length_b   1.000
_cell.length_c   1.000
_cell.angle_alpha   90.00
_cell.angle_beta   90.00
_cell.angle_gamma   90.00
#
_symmetry.space_group_name_H-M   'P 1'
#
loop_
_entity.id
_entity.type
_entity.pdbx_description
1 polymer ?
#
loop_
_entity_poly.entity_id
_entity_poly.type
_entity_poly.pdbx_seq_one_letter_code
_entity_poly.pdbx_strand_id
1 'polypeptide(L)' 'HSTFCPVCLAKPRDMAFGCGHQTCSGCGPQVVDCPICRRPIDTRVKLY' A
#
# COMPACT_ATOMS: atom_id res chain seq x y z
N HIS A 1 -11.61 -4.17 -10.66
CA HIS A 1 -10.44 -3.56 -9.99
C HIS A 1 -10.51 -3.94 -8.52
N SER A 2 -9.60 -4.79 -8.01
CA SER A 2 -9.65 -5.27 -6.62
C SER A 2 -9.46 -4.12 -5.64
N THR A 3 -10.34 -3.98 -4.65
CA THR A 3 -10.27 -2.97 -3.59
C THR A 3 -9.45 -3.43 -2.37
N PHE A 4 -9.04 -4.70 -2.36
CA PHE A 4 -8.31 -5.31 -1.25
C PHE A 4 -6.80 -5.14 -1.38
N CYS A 5 -6.14 -5.12 -0.21
CA CYS A 5 -4.70 -5.01 -0.09
C CYS A 5 -4.02 -6.18 -0.82
N PRO A 6 -3.08 -5.92 -1.75
CA PRO A 6 -2.39 -6.99 -2.48
C PRO A 6 -1.44 -7.81 -1.61
N VAL A 7 -1.16 -7.37 -0.38
CA VAL A 7 -0.24 -8.05 0.56
C VAL A 7 -0.98 -9.07 1.42
N CYS A 8 -2.05 -8.67 2.11
CA CYS A 8 -2.78 -9.55 3.01
C CYS A 8 -4.07 -10.12 2.42
N LEU A 9 -4.54 -9.59 1.29
CA LEU A 9 -5.78 -10.00 0.61
C LEU A 9 -7.06 -9.93 1.46
N ALA A 10 -6.99 -9.31 2.65
CA ALA A 10 -8.07 -9.32 3.64
C ALA A 10 -8.65 -7.93 3.93
N LYS A 11 -7.81 -6.89 3.94
CA LYS A 11 -8.19 -5.52 4.31
C LYS A 11 -8.31 -4.61 3.09
N PRO A 12 -9.20 -3.60 3.11
CA PRO A 12 -9.26 -2.61 2.04
C PRO A 12 -7.97 -1.79 1.96
N ARG A 13 -7.72 -1.20 0.79
CA ARG A 13 -6.57 -0.32 0.56
C ARG A 13 -6.85 1.08 1.12
N ASP A 14 -6.40 1.34 2.33
CA ASP A 14 -6.51 2.61 3.04
C ASP A 14 -5.15 3.31 3.26
N MET A 15 -4.12 2.95 2.49
CA MET A 15 -2.83 3.63 2.47
C MET A 15 -2.29 3.73 1.05
N ALA A 16 -1.91 4.94 0.63
CA ALA A 16 -1.21 5.21 -0.62
C ALA A 16 0.29 5.45 -0.39
N PHE A 17 1.10 5.09 -1.39
CA PHE A 17 2.52 5.39 -1.44
C PHE A 17 2.80 6.56 -2.37
N GLY A 18 3.98 7.20 -2.24
CA GLY A 18 4.42 8.28 -3.15
C GLY A 18 4.45 7.89 -4.63
N CYS A 19 4.51 6.59 -4.95
CA CYS A 19 4.40 6.08 -6.32
C CYS A 19 2.96 5.95 -6.84
N GLY A 20 1.94 6.29 -6.05
CA GLY A 20 0.51 6.22 -6.40
C GLY A 20 -0.17 4.88 -6.12
N HIS A 21 0.58 3.82 -5.84
CA HIS A 21 0.04 2.51 -5.49
C HIS A 21 -0.40 2.42 -4.03
N GLN A 22 -1.25 1.44 -3.70
CA GLN A 22 -1.93 1.38 -2.42
C GLN A 22 -1.87 0.00 -1.76
N THR A 23 -1.85 -0.01 -0.43
CA THR A 23 -2.01 -1.17 0.46
C THR A 23 -2.98 -0.84 1.58
N CYS A 24 -3.26 -1.79 2.48
CA CYS A 24 -3.88 -1.43 3.76
C CYS A 24 -2.85 -0.78 4.70
N SER A 25 -3.35 -0.01 5.68
CA SER A 25 -2.57 0.69 6.69
C SER A 25 -1.86 -0.24 7.68
N GLY A 26 -2.27 -1.52 7.75
CA GLY A 26 -1.56 -2.54 8.51
C GLY A 26 -0.34 -3.12 7.79
N CYS A 27 -0.41 -3.27 6.47
CA CYS A 27 0.69 -3.83 5.67
C CYS A 27 1.67 -2.75 5.18
N GLY A 28 1.19 -1.53 4.91
CA GLY A 28 2.00 -0.46 4.33
C GLY A 28 3.25 -0.06 5.14
N PRO A 29 3.24 -0.06 6.48
CA PRO A 29 4.43 0.16 7.29
C PRO A 29 5.47 -0.98 7.25
N GLN A 30 5.06 -2.20 6.87
CA GLN A 30 5.92 -3.38 6.84
C GLN A 30 6.67 -3.56 5.52
N VAL A 31 6.31 -2.78 4.49
CA VAL A 31 6.95 -2.83 3.17
C VAL A 31 7.86 -1.64 2.98
N VAL A 32 9.07 -1.91 2.49
CA VAL A 32 10.11 -0.90 2.19
C VAL A 32 10.02 -0.46 0.74
N ASP A 33 9.78 -1.41 -0.16
CA ASP A 33 9.52 -1.20 -1.58
C ASP A 33 8.04 -1.44 -1.90
N CYS A 34 7.53 -0.71 -2.89
CA CYS A 34 6.17 -0.90 -3.36
C CYS A 34 6.00 -2.33 -3.92
N PRO A 35 5.05 -3.14 -3.41
CA PRO A 35 4.84 -4.51 -3.88
C PRO A 35 4.34 -4.59 -5.34
N ILE A 36 3.94 -3.46 -5.93
CA ILE A 36 3.38 -3.39 -7.29
C ILE A 36 4.44 -2.95 -8.30
N CYS A 37 5.16 -1.85 -8.03
CA CYS A 37 6.13 -1.28 -8.97
C CYS A 37 7.58 -1.35 -8.50
N ARG A 38 7.85 -1.92 -7.32
CA ARG A 38 9.18 -2.11 -6.72
C ARG A 38 10.00 -0.83 -6.54
N ARG A 39 9.36 0.34 -6.53
CA ARG A 39 10.02 1.60 -6.15
C ARG A 39 10.14 1.70 -4.62
N PRO A 40 11.24 2.27 -4.09
CA PRO A 40 11.34 2.56 -2.67
C PRO A 40 10.19 3.47 -2.22
N ILE A 41 9.73 3.27 -0.98
CA ILE A 41 8.60 4.01 -0.42
C ILE A 41 9.11 5.09 0.53
N ASP A 42 9.22 6.31 0.02
CA ASP A 42 9.55 7.50 0.82
C ASP A 42 8.32 8.09 1.52
N THR A 43 7.17 8.07 0.84
CA THR A 43 5.93 8.69 1.32
C THR A 43 4.85 7.64 1.54
N ARG A 44 4.18 7.71 2.70
CA ARG A 44 3.00 6.90 3.07
C ARG A 44 1.88 7.82 3.51
N VAL A 45 0.72 7.72 2.88
CA VAL A 45 -0.47 8.54 3.18
C VAL A 45 -1.62 7.62 3.56
N LYS A 46 -2.15 7.77 4.78
CA LYS A 46 -3.37 7.07 5.18
C LYS A 46 -4.57 7.73 4.51
N LEU A 47 -5.42 6.93 3.88
CA LEU A 47 -6.65 7.36 3.22
C LEU A 47 -7.81 7.18 4.21
N TYR A 48 -8.80 8.07 4.12
CA TYR A 48 -10.02 8.06 4.94
C TYR A 48 -11.17 7.36 4.21
#